data_AF-H9LC70-F1
#
_entry.id   AF-H9LC70-F1
#
_cell.length_a   1.000
_cell.length_b   1.000
_cell.length_c   1.000
_cell.angle_alpha   90.00
_cell.angle_beta   90.00
_cell.angle_gamma   90.00
#
_symmetry.space_group_name_H-M   'P 1'
#
loop_
_entity.id
_entity.type
_entity.pdbx_description
1 polymer ?
#
loop_
_entity_poly.entity_id
_entity_poly.type
_entity_poly.pdbx_seq_one_letter_code
_entity_poly.pdbx_strand_id
1 'polypeptide(L)'
;DWEAWRPRWAFNWDSKDIYRQRSRALVRSRHPDWSATRVEAVAQEEFQEAAQAWMAGTLRLAQALRPRGLWGFYEFPDCYNYDFLHPNYTGRCLQTVQTQNNQ
;
A
#
# COMPACT_ATOMS: atom_id res chain seq x y z
N ASP A 1 -13.17 7.43 -3.66
CA ASP A 1 -12.74 6.88 -2.39
C ASP A 1 -12.15 5.50 -2.63
N TRP A 2 -10.94 5.22 -2.14
CA TRP A 2 -10.26 3.94 -2.37
C TRP A 2 -9.61 3.44 -1.09
N GLU A 3 -10.25 2.44 -0.48
CA GLU A 3 -9.83 1.92 0.83
C GLU A 3 -9.48 0.44 0.81
N ALA A 4 -9.81 -0.27 -0.28
CA ALA A 4 -9.69 -1.73 -0.36
C ALA A 4 -8.27 -2.23 -0.02
N TRP A 5 -7.24 -1.65 -0.64
CA TRP A 5 -5.84 -1.97 -0.45
C TRP A 5 -5.01 -0.70 -0.25
N ARG A 6 -3.78 -0.84 0.28
CA ARG A 6 -2.80 0.26 0.42
C ARG A 6 -1.68 0.11 -0.61
N PRO A 7 -1.16 1.20 -1.19
CA PRO A 7 -0.09 1.12 -2.19
C PRO A 7 1.23 0.59 -1.64
N ARG A 8 1.46 0.73 -0.32
CA ARG A 8 2.60 0.16 0.38
C ARG A 8 2.27 -1.26 0.82
N TRP A 9 3.05 -2.25 0.37
CA TRP A 9 2.89 -3.67 0.75
C TRP A 9 2.79 -3.86 2.25
N ALA A 10 3.64 -3.15 3.00
CA ALA A 10 3.72 -3.20 4.44
C ALA A 10 2.38 -2.87 5.15
N PHE A 11 1.54 -2.02 4.55
CA PHE A 11 0.29 -1.54 5.16
C PHE A 11 -0.94 -2.39 4.79
N ASN A 12 -0.76 -3.51 4.09
CA ASN A 12 -1.82 -4.47 3.79
C ASN A 12 -1.86 -5.59 4.84
N TRP A 13 -2.04 -5.23 6.10
CA TRP A 13 -2.21 -6.15 7.23
C TRP A 13 -3.69 -6.41 7.55
N ASP A 14 -3.95 -7.25 8.55
CA ASP A 14 -5.29 -7.67 9.00
C ASP A 14 -6.18 -8.15 7.84
N SER A 15 -7.38 -7.59 7.69
CA SER A 15 -8.32 -7.96 6.62
C SER A 15 -7.77 -7.65 5.21
N LYS A 16 -6.77 -6.75 5.09
CA LYS A 16 -6.11 -6.44 3.81
C LYS A 16 -4.99 -7.43 3.47
N ASP A 17 -4.64 -8.35 4.36
CA ASP A 17 -3.62 -9.39 4.05
C ASP A 17 -4.01 -10.27 2.87
N ILE A 18 -5.31 -10.35 2.54
CA ILE A 18 -5.80 -11.02 1.34
C ILE A 18 -5.09 -10.53 0.07
N TYR A 19 -4.77 -9.24 -0.06
CA TYR A 19 -4.06 -8.72 -1.24
C TYR A 19 -2.65 -9.30 -1.33
N ARG A 20 -1.94 -9.40 -0.19
CA ARG A 20 -0.62 -10.05 -0.16
C ARG A 20 -0.71 -11.53 -0.50
N GLN A 21 -1.69 -12.24 0.05
CA GLN A 21 -1.93 -13.65 -0.24
C GLN A 21 -2.22 -13.89 -1.73
N ARG A 22 -3.07 -13.06 -2.34
CA ARG A 22 -3.42 -13.19 -3.76
C ARG A 22 -2.26 -12.81 -4.68
N SER A 23 -1.47 -11.80 -4.35
CA SER A 23 -0.25 -11.47 -5.09
C SER A 23 0.76 -12.63 -5.05
N ARG A 24 1.02 -13.21 -3.87
CA ARG A 24 1.86 -14.42 -3.73
C ARG A 24 1.31 -15.59 -4.56
N ALA A 25 0.01 -15.84 -4.49
CA ALA A 25 -0.63 -16.94 -5.22
C ALA A 25 -0.50 -16.77 -6.76
N LEU A 26 -0.61 -15.53 -7.24
CA LEU A 26 -0.45 -15.19 -8.65
C LEU A 26 1.00 -15.42 -9.14
N VAL A 27 2.00 -15.00 -8.37
CA VAL A 27 3.40 -15.27 -8.71
C VAL A 27 3.69 -16.77 -8.64
N ARG A 28 3.18 -17.47 -7.61
CA ARG A 28 3.33 -18.93 -7.47
C ARG A 28 2.72 -19.72 -8.62
N SER A 29 1.56 -19.29 -9.16
CA SER A 29 0.92 -19.99 -10.27
C SER A 29 1.73 -19.87 -11.58
N ARG A 30 2.43 -18.75 -11.77
CA ARG A 30 3.36 -18.52 -12.90
C ARG A 30 4.70 -19.23 -12.69
N HIS A 31 5.13 -19.38 -11.44
CA HIS A 31 6.42 -19.95 -11.06
C HIS A 31 6.30 -20.99 -9.93
N PRO A 32 5.80 -22.22 -10.22
CA PRO A 32 5.51 -23.23 -9.19
C PRO A 32 6.76 -23.68 -8.40
N ASP A 33 7.92 -23.66 -9.06
CA ASP A 33 9.23 -24.14 -8.60
C ASP A 33 10.02 -23.12 -7.77
N TRP A 34 9.58 -21.85 -7.69
CA TRP A 34 10.29 -20.82 -6.96
C TRP A 34 10.24 -21.00 -5.43
N SER A 35 11.27 -20.56 -4.74
CA SER A 35 11.28 -20.51 -3.27
C SER A 35 10.22 -19.52 -2.75
N ALA A 36 9.72 -19.74 -1.54
CA ALA A 36 8.76 -18.83 -0.91
C ALA A 36 9.31 -17.39 -0.80
N THR A 37 10.58 -17.22 -0.47
CA THR A 37 11.24 -15.91 -0.38
C THR A 37 11.26 -15.18 -1.72
N ARG A 38 11.54 -15.88 -2.83
CA ARG A 38 11.53 -15.29 -4.16
C ARG A 38 10.12 -14.89 -4.58
N VAL A 39 9.14 -15.74 -4.29
CA VAL A 39 7.72 -15.44 -4.55
C VAL A 39 7.26 -14.21 -3.76
N GLU A 40 7.64 -14.08 -2.49
CA GLU A 40 7.28 -12.91 -1.66
C GLU A 40 7.90 -11.62 -2.24
N ALA A 41 9.20 -11.64 -2.56
CA ALA A 41 9.89 -10.46 -3.08
C ALA A 41 9.26 -9.96 -4.40
N VAL A 42 9.00 -10.87 -5.34
CA VAL A 42 8.39 -10.52 -6.64
C VAL A 42 6.92 -10.11 -6.48
N ALA A 43 6.17 -10.77 -5.60
CA ALA A 43 4.77 -10.39 -5.33
C ALA A 43 4.67 -8.98 -4.72
N GLN A 44 5.61 -8.62 -3.85
CA GLN A 44 5.70 -7.27 -3.28
C GLN A 44 6.03 -6.24 -4.37
N GLU A 45 7.02 -6.51 -5.21
CA GLU A 45 7.43 -5.63 -6.31
C GLU A 45 6.27 -5.41 -7.29
N GLU A 46 5.73 -6.48 -7.88
CA GLU A 46 4.62 -6.40 -8.85
C GLU A 46 3.40 -5.68 -8.28
N PHE A 47 3.06 -5.92 -7.01
CA PHE A 47 1.92 -5.27 -6.36
C PHE A 47 2.14 -3.77 -6.18
N GLN A 48 3.30 -3.34 -5.66
CA GLN A 48 3.55 -1.92 -5.41
C GLN A 48 3.68 -1.13 -6.72
N GLU A 49 4.32 -1.70 -7.73
CA GLU A 49 4.40 -1.08 -9.06
C GLU A 49 3.00 -0.89 -9.67
N ALA A 50 2.17 -1.94 -9.63
CA ALA A 50 0.80 -1.85 -10.11
C ALA A 50 0.01 -0.82 -9.30
N ALA A 51 0.03 -0.90 -7.96
CA ALA A 51 -0.70 0.01 -7.10
C ALA A 51 -0.32 1.49 -7.35
N GLN A 52 0.97 1.78 -7.50
CA GLN A 52 1.47 3.11 -7.85
C GLN A 52 0.97 3.55 -9.24
N ALA A 53 1.10 2.69 -10.25
CA ALA A 53 0.65 3.01 -11.61
C ALA A 53 -0.86 3.34 -11.64
N TRP A 54 -1.68 2.55 -10.94
CA TRP A 54 -3.12 2.75 -10.84
C TRP A 54 -3.47 4.06 -10.12
N MET A 55 -2.96 4.28 -8.91
CA MET A 55 -3.30 5.46 -8.11
C MET A 55 -2.78 6.75 -8.76
N ALA A 56 -1.52 6.77 -9.19
CA ALA A 56 -0.93 7.94 -9.83
C ALA A 56 -1.56 8.21 -11.20
N GLY A 57 -1.83 7.18 -12.00
CA GLY A 57 -2.53 7.30 -13.28
C GLY A 57 -3.92 7.89 -13.12
N THR A 58 -4.66 7.46 -12.10
CA THR A 58 -6.00 7.98 -11.78
C THR A 58 -5.96 9.47 -11.44
N LEU A 59 -5.03 9.89 -10.56
CA LEU A 59 -4.87 11.32 -10.22
C LEU A 59 -4.47 12.16 -11.42
N ARG A 60 -3.52 11.67 -12.25
CA ARG A 60 -3.11 12.37 -13.49
C ARG A 60 -4.27 12.55 -14.44
N LEU A 61 -5.09 11.51 -14.64
CA LEU A 61 -6.27 11.59 -15.49
C LEU A 61 -7.31 12.58 -14.93
N ALA A 62 -7.58 12.52 -13.63
CA ALA A 62 -8.51 13.44 -12.97
C ALA A 62 -8.08 14.90 -13.11
N GLN A 63 -6.79 15.18 -12.91
CA GLN A 63 -6.18 16.50 -13.12
C GLN A 63 -6.25 16.93 -14.59
N ALA A 64 -5.96 16.04 -15.55
CA ALA A 64 -6.05 16.36 -16.98
C ALA A 64 -7.47 16.74 -17.42
N LEU A 65 -8.48 16.01 -16.92
CA LEU A 65 -9.88 16.26 -17.25
C LEU A 65 -10.46 17.47 -16.50
N ARG A 66 -9.99 17.73 -15.28
CA ARG A 66 -10.49 18.78 -14.38
C ARG A 66 -9.31 19.47 -13.70
N PRO A 67 -8.58 20.35 -14.40
CA PRO A 67 -7.32 20.92 -13.93
C PRO A 67 -7.45 21.86 -12.72
N ARG A 68 -8.67 22.31 -12.41
CA ARG A 68 -8.96 23.12 -11.21
C ARG A 68 -9.49 22.31 -10.02
N GLY A 69 -9.55 20.98 -10.14
CA GLY A 69 -9.98 20.11 -9.07
C GLY A 69 -8.89 19.90 -8.02
N LEU A 70 -9.28 19.87 -6.75
CA LEU A 70 -8.40 19.52 -5.63
C LEU A 70 -8.41 18.00 -5.45
N TRP A 71 -7.64 17.30 -6.28
CA TRP A 71 -7.61 15.84 -6.31
C TRP A 71 -6.65 15.26 -5.27
N GLY A 72 -7.14 14.31 -4.49
CA GLY A 72 -6.37 13.52 -3.55
C GLY A 72 -7.13 12.26 -3.17
N PHE A 73 -6.45 11.32 -2.54
CA PHE A 73 -7.08 10.15 -1.95
C PHE A 73 -7.39 10.43 -0.48
N TYR A 74 -8.57 10.03 -0.04
CA TYR A 74 -8.96 10.01 1.37
C TYR A 74 -7.99 9.10 2.17
N GLU A 75 -7.72 9.46 3.43
CA GLU A 75 -6.79 8.78 4.36
C GLU A 75 -5.28 8.82 4.02
N PHE A 76 -4.84 9.61 3.03
CA PHE A 76 -3.40 9.70 2.71
C PHE A 76 -2.79 11.06 3.12
N PRO A 77 -1.65 11.07 3.85
CA PRO A 77 -1.00 9.92 4.49
C PRO A 77 -1.68 9.49 5.80
N ASP A 78 -1.67 8.18 6.08
CA ASP A 78 -2.03 7.64 7.41
C ASP A 78 -0.78 7.61 8.31
N CYS A 79 -0.98 7.90 9.60
CA CYS A 79 0.04 7.91 10.64
C CYS A 79 0.12 6.57 11.40
N TYR A 80 -0.95 5.76 11.35
CA TYR A 80 -1.10 4.50 12.10
C TYR A 80 -0.75 4.61 13.59
N ASN A 81 -1.01 5.76 14.20
CA ASN A 81 -0.73 6.05 15.61
C ASN A 81 -1.90 5.63 16.51
N TYR A 82 -2.49 4.45 16.29
CA TYR A 82 -3.72 4.03 16.97
C TYR A 82 -3.51 3.32 18.32
N ASP A 83 -2.27 3.27 18.80
CA ASP A 83 -1.91 2.59 20.04
C ASP A 83 -2.15 3.47 21.29
N PHE A 84 -3.39 3.93 21.45
CA PHE A 84 -3.79 4.92 22.46
C PHE A 84 -3.60 4.45 23.91
N LEU A 85 -3.55 3.13 24.12
CA LEU A 85 -3.40 2.54 25.46
C LEU A 85 -1.93 2.39 25.88
N HIS A 86 -0.99 2.72 25.00
CA HIS A 86 0.43 2.64 25.31
C HIS A 86 0.82 3.68 26.39
N PRO A 87 1.49 3.29 27.49
CA PRO A 87 1.78 4.20 28.61
C PRO A 87 2.54 5.48 28.25
N ASN A 88 3.37 5.42 27.19
CA ASN A 88 4.15 6.55 26.67
C ASN A 88 3.61 7.03 25.29
N TYR A 89 2.29 7.04 25.10
CA TYR A 89 1.69 7.47 23.85
C TYR A 89 1.96 8.95 23.57
N THR A 90 2.61 9.25 22.44
CA THR A 90 2.99 10.62 22.02
C THR A 90 2.15 11.15 20.87
N GLY A 91 1.30 10.32 20.27
CA GLY A 91 0.62 10.63 19.01
C GLY A 91 1.53 10.71 17.78
N ARG A 92 2.84 10.47 17.91
CA ARG A 92 3.76 10.47 16.77
C ARG A 92 3.61 9.20 15.95
N CYS A 93 3.66 9.34 14.63
CA CYS A 93 3.76 8.20 13.72
C CYS A 93 5.09 7.47 13.97
N LEU A 94 5.06 6.14 13.97
CA LEU A 94 6.29 5.35 14.09
C LEU A 94 7.26 5.68 12.95
N GLN A 95 8.56 5.61 13.22
CA GLN A 95 9.59 5.91 12.21
C GLN A 95 9.45 5.02 10.97
N THR A 96 9.05 3.76 11.17
CA THR A 96 8.78 2.81 10.07
C THR A 96 7.62 3.27 9.19
N VAL A 97 6.56 3.84 9.77
CA VAL A 97 5.42 4.41 9.02
C VAL A 97 5.88 5.63 8.23
N GLN A 98 6.64 6.54 8.84
CA GLN A 98 7.18 7.71 8.15
C GLN A 98 8.08 7.29 6.96
N THR A 99 8.93 6.28 7.14
CA THR A 99 9.77 5.73 6.07
C THR A 99 8.95 5.14 4.92
N GLN A 100 7.79 4.54 5.18
CA GLN A 100 6.89 4.06 4.12
C GLN A 100 6.14 5.21 3.44
N ASN A 101 5.75 6.25 4.18
CA ASN A 101 5.09 7.44 3.64
C ASN A 101 6.03 8.29 2.76
N ASN A 102 7.34 8.18 2.96
CA ASN A 102 8.36 8.85 2.15
C ASN A 102 8.73 8.10 0.85
N GLN A 103 8.16 6.92 0.60
CA GLN A 103 8.44 6.10 -0.59
C GLN A 103 7.25 6.09 -1.55
#